data_AF-A0A7V8AE95-F1
#
_entry.id   AF-A0A7V8AE95-F1
#
_cell.length_a   1.000
_cell.length_b   1.000
_cell.length_c   1.000
_cell.angle_alpha   90.00
_cell.angle_beta   90.00
_cell.angle_gamma   90.00
#
_symmetry.space_group_name_H-M   'P 1'
#
loop_
_entity.id
_entity.type
_entity.pdbx_description
1 polymer ?
#
loop_
_entity_poly.entity_id
_entity_poly.type
_entity_poly.pdbx_seq_one_letter_code
_entity_poly.pdbx_strand_id
1 'polypeptide(L)'
;MLLLGPSRFGSLPPVTRFLLVACFGFWLAGLFAPHFINGWFGLIPAMVMKGELWRLVTYVFPHGGIFHLIFNCFLIWTLGGMMEGGMGSVRYGRLLFWCALAAAFLTVAVTPSSRIPVIGASGAVFGMLGAFAALNPDAVVRLYFLFPMSARALVILLAVVELAMSLSGSNPGIAGTAHLGGLAAGWLIARPPGFLTRFAEAVRPDPKPPFDPQAELDRLLDKISSSGMESLTRRERETLERLSRERGGRA
;
A
#
# COMPACT_ATOMS: atom_id res chain seq x y z
N MET A 1 22.57 15.81 -7.15
CA MET A 1 22.37 17.19 -7.63
C MET A 1 21.51 17.13 -8.90
N LEU A 2 20.19 17.06 -8.74
CA LEU A 2 19.23 17.04 -9.86
C LEU A 2 18.88 18.50 -10.18
N LEU A 3 19.61 19.07 -11.13
CA LEU A 3 19.40 20.42 -11.64
C LEU A 3 18.07 20.47 -12.40
N LEU A 4 17.08 21.08 -11.77
CA LEU A 4 15.79 21.45 -12.36
C LEU A 4 16.00 22.60 -13.34
N GLY A 5 16.08 22.28 -14.63
CA GLY A 5 16.19 23.29 -15.69
C GLY A 5 14.87 24.06 -15.92
N PRO A 6 14.91 25.30 -16.45
CA PRO A 6 13.77 26.23 -16.50
C PRO A 6 12.65 25.88 -17.50
N SER A 7 12.63 24.70 -18.12
CA SER A 7 11.86 24.44 -19.35
C SER A 7 10.51 23.72 -19.19
N ARG A 8 9.90 23.68 -17.99
CA ARG A 8 8.74 22.79 -17.74
C ARG A 8 7.36 23.44 -17.54
N PHE A 9 7.17 24.72 -17.83
CA PHE A 9 5.84 25.35 -17.81
C PHE A 9 5.11 25.35 -19.18
N GLY A 10 5.76 24.89 -20.27
CA GLY A 10 5.23 25.02 -21.63
C GLY A 10 4.08 24.07 -22.00
N SER A 11 3.95 22.91 -21.35
CA SER A 11 2.79 22.04 -21.52
C SER A 11 2.73 21.00 -20.40
N LEU A 12 1.67 21.01 -19.60
CA LEU A 12 1.39 19.92 -18.66
C LEU A 12 1.43 18.56 -19.41
N PRO A 13 2.05 17.53 -18.83
CA PRO A 13 2.01 16.18 -19.39
C PRO A 13 0.56 15.74 -19.71
N PRO A 14 0.33 15.01 -20.81
CA PRO A 14 -1.01 14.88 -21.38
C PRO A 14 -2.02 14.19 -20.45
N VAL A 15 -1.63 13.16 -19.70
CA VAL A 15 -2.55 12.46 -18.78
C VAL A 15 -2.86 13.33 -17.57
N THR A 16 -1.83 13.95 -16.99
CA THR A 16 -1.96 14.91 -15.89
C THR A 16 -2.90 16.06 -16.29
N ARG A 17 -2.69 16.65 -17.47
CA ARG A 17 -3.54 17.71 -18.01
C ARG A 17 -4.98 17.24 -18.20
N PHE A 18 -5.17 16.08 -18.80
CA PHE A 18 -6.51 15.51 -19.00
C PHE A 18 -7.25 15.35 -17.67
N LEU A 19 -6.60 14.80 -16.64
CA LEU A 19 -7.21 14.61 -15.33
C LEU A 19 -7.59 15.94 -14.68
N LEU A 20 -6.71 16.94 -14.72
CA LEU A 20 -7.00 18.26 -14.16
C LEU A 20 -8.20 18.91 -14.84
N VAL A 21 -8.24 18.90 -16.18
CA VAL A 21 -9.36 19.46 -16.96
C VAL A 21 -10.64 18.68 -16.72
N ALA A 22 -10.59 17.35 -16.71
CA ALA A 22 -11.75 16.50 -16.48
C ALA A 22 -12.32 16.68 -15.06
N CYS A 23 -11.47 16.65 -14.03
CA CYS A 23 -11.91 16.87 -12.64
C CYS A 23 -12.55 18.26 -12.47
N PHE A 24 -11.93 19.30 -13.03
CA PHE A 24 -12.50 20.65 -13.01
C PHE A 24 -13.82 20.73 -13.76
N GLY A 25 -13.91 20.14 -14.96
CA GLY A 25 -15.13 20.13 -15.77
C GLY A 25 -16.30 19.40 -15.09
N PHE A 26 -16.05 18.24 -14.48
CA PHE A 26 -17.05 17.51 -13.70
C PHE A 26 -17.48 18.26 -12.44
N TRP A 27 -16.54 18.89 -11.74
CA TRP A 27 -16.86 19.72 -10.58
C TRP A 27 -17.70 20.94 -10.98
N LEU A 28 -17.34 21.62 -12.08
CA LEU A 28 -18.09 22.75 -12.62
C LEU A 28 -19.51 22.35 -13.03
N ALA A 29 -19.67 21.23 -13.75
CA ALA A 29 -20.98 20.67 -14.08
C ALA A 29 -21.78 20.30 -12.80
N GLY A 30 -21.09 19.84 -11.76
CA GLY A 30 -21.65 19.54 -10.46
C GLY A 30 -22.23 20.75 -9.72
N LEU A 31 -21.81 21.98 -10.05
CA LEU A 31 -22.41 23.21 -9.50
C LEU A 31 -23.83 23.42 -10.02
N PHE A 32 -24.13 22.96 -11.23
CA PHE A 32 -25.44 23.11 -11.87
C PHE A 32 -26.32 21.87 -11.74
N ALA A 33 -25.72 20.68 -11.68
CA ALA A 33 -26.43 19.41 -11.67
C ALA A 33 -25.84 18.40 -10.66
N PRO A 34 -25.76 18.73 -9.35
CA PRO A 34 -25.05 17.92 -8.36
C PRO A 34 -25.63 16.51 -8.21
N HIS A 35 -26.95 16.38 -8.20
CA HIS A 35 -27.61 15.07 -8.08
C HIS A 35 -27.38 14.18 -9.30
N PHE A 36 -27.35 14.77 -10.50
CA PHE A 36 -27.06 14.04 -11.72
C PHE A 36 -25.59 13.61 -11.74
N ILE A 37 -24.66 14.55 -11.54
CA ILE A 37 -23.21 14.27 -11.60
C ILE A 37 -22.80 13.23 -10.56
N ASN A 38 -23.15 13.44 -9.29
CA ASN A 38 -22.76 12.49 -8.23
C ASN A 38 -23.58 11.20 -8.32
N GLY A 39 -24.84 11.29 -8.76
CA GLY A 39 -25.75 10.15 -8.86
C GLY A 39 -25.44 9.21 -10.01
N TRP A 40 -24.95 9.70 -11.16
CA TRP A 40 -24.63 8.86 -12.34
C TRP A 40 -23.17 8.46 -12.44
N PHE A 41 -22.25 9.35 -12.06
CA PHE A 41 -20.81 9.13 -12.23
C PHE A 41 -20.10 8.73 -10.93
N GLY A 42 -20.72 8.97 -9.76
CA GLY A 42 -20.17 8.51 -8.49
C GLY A 42 -20.19 6.98 -8.37
N LEU A 43 -19.27 6.44 -7.57
CA LEU A 43 -19.23 5.03 -7.24
C LEU A 43 -20.29 4.75 -6.19
N ILE A 44 -21.39 4.13 -6.61
CA ILE A 44 -22.45 3.64 -5.71
C ILE A 44 -22.40 2.11 -5.72
N PRO A 45 -21.86 1.46 -4.66
CA PRO A 45 -21.68 0.02 -4.63
C PRO A 45 -22.94 -0.79 -4.98
N ALA A 46 -24.09 -0.40 -4.41
CA ALA A 46 -25.35 -1.07 -4.69
C ALA A 46 -25.78 -1.02 -6.17
N MET A 47 -25.36 -0.01 -6.92
CA MET A 47 -25.65 0.11 -8.35
C MET A 47 -24.62 -0.64 -9.21
N VAL A 48 -23.36 -0.69 -8.78
CA VAL A 48 -22.36 -1.58 -9.40
C VAL A 48 -22.82 -3.03 -9.33
N MET A 49 -23.34 -3.46 -8.17
CA MET A 49 -23.91 -4.81 -8.00
C MET A 49 -25.14 -5.07 -8.89
N LYS A 50 -25.77 -4.02 -9.43
CA LYS A 50 -26.87 -4.11 -10.40
C LYS A 50 -26.42 -4.00 -11.87
N GLY A 51 -25.11 -3.94 -12.12
CA GLY A 51 -24.53 -3.91 -13.46
C GLY A 51 -24.06 -2.55 -13.95
N GLU A 52 -24.09 -1.50 -13.12
CA GLU A 52 -23.63 -0.16 -13.50
C GLU A 52 -22.09 -0.03 -13.42
N LEU A 53 -21.39 -0.80 -14.27
CA LEU A 53 -19.93 -0.99 -14.19
C LEU A 53 -19.11 0.26 -14.54
N TRP A 54 -19.67 1.23 -15.26
CA TRP A 54 -18.97 2.50 -15.59
C TRP A 54 -18.59 3.29 -14.33
N ARG A 55 -19.32 3.08 -13.23
CA ARG A 55 -19.06 3.70 -11.93
C ARG A 55 -17.72 3.31 -11.32
N LEU A 56 -17.15 2.17 -11.73
CA LEU A 56 -15.83 1.72 -11.30
C LEU A 56 -14.69 2.63 -11.80
N VAL A 57 -14.96 3.46 -12.81
CA VAL A 57 -13.97 4.35 -13.43
C VAL A 57 -14.39 5.81 -13.30
N THR A 58 -15.67 6.11 -13.53
CA THR A 58 -16.17 7.49 -13.64
C THR A 58 -16.14 8.27 -12.33
N TYR A 59 -16.11 7.59 -11.17
CA TYR A 59 -16.15 8.23 -9.85
C TYR A 59 -14.94 9.12 -9.54
N VAL A 60 -13.85 8.96 -10.29
CA VAL A 60 -12.61 9.73 -10.18
C VAL A 60 -12.83 11.22 -10.48
N PHE A 61 -13.80 11.57 -11.33
CA PHE A 61 -13.94 12.93 -11.85
C PHE A 61 -14.84 13.85 -11.01
N PRO A 62 -16.02 13.43 -10.52
CA PRO A 62 -16.85 14.26 -9.65
C PRO A 62 -16.15 14.60 -8.34
N HIS A 63 -16.36 15.81 -7.81
CA HIS A 63 -15.80 16.24 -6.53
C HIS A 63 -16.86 16.91 -5.67
N GLY A 64 -16.93 16.55 -4.39
CA GLY A 64 -17.95 17.04 -3.45
C GLY A 64 -17.78 18.47 -2.95
N GLY A 65 -16.68 19.15 -3.29
CA GLY A 65 -16.42 20.52 -2.86
C GLY A 65 -15.11 21.08 -3.39
N ILE A 66 -14.94 22.41 -3.31
CA ILE A 66 -13.78 23.11 -3.89
C ILE A 66 -12.45 22.70 -3.23
N PHE A 67 -12.40 22.56 -1.90
CA PHE A 67 -11.19 22.14 -1.22
C PHE A 67 -10.81 20.69 -1.55
N HIS A 68 -11.80 19.82 -1.70
CA HIS A 68 -11.59 18.44 -2.12
C HIS A 68 -11.00 18.38 -3.55
N LEU A 69 -11.52 19.21 -4.46
CA LEU A 69 -10.95 19.35 -5.81
C LEU A 69 -9.52 19.89 -5.77
N ILE A 70 -9.28 21.01 -5.08
CA ILE A 70 -7.96 21.67 -5.02
C ILE A 70 -6.90 20.70 -4.50
N PHE A 71 -7.18 19.95 -3.43
CA PHE A 71 -6.22 19.00 -2.87
C PHE A 71 -5.86 17.88 -3.86
N ASN A 72 -6.86 17.27 -4.53
CA ASN A 72 -6.61 16.25 -5.53
C ASN A 72 -5.85 16.82 -6.74
N CYS A 73 -6.29 17.95 -7.27
CA CYS A 73 -5.64 18.61 -8.40
C CYS A 73 -4.20 19.03 -8.07
N PHE A 74 -3.94 19.49 -6.84
CA PHE A 74 -2.59 19.82 -6.39
C PHE A 74 -1.66 18.59 -6.42
N LEU A 75 -2.13 17.45 -5.91
CA LEU A 75 -1.35 16.21 -5.94
C LEU A 75 -1.18 15.65 -7.35
N ILE A 76 -2.24 15.67 -8.18
CA ILE A 76 -2.17 15.26 -9.59
C ILE A 76 -1.18 16.16 -10.35
N TRP A 77 -1.21 17.47 -10.14
CA TRP A 77 -0.30 18.39 -10.81
C TRP A 77 1.16 18.18 -10.39
N THR A 78 1.42 18.17 -9.09
CA THR A 78 2.80 18.11 -8.56
C THR A 78 3.40 16.72 -8.71
N LEU A 79 2.77 15.72 -8.11
CA LEU A 79 3.28 14.35 -8.12
C LEU A 79 3.01 13.67 -9.46
N GLY A 80 1.84 13.89 -10.05
CA GLY A 80 1.50 13.31 -11.36
C GLY A 80 2.39 13.83 -12.48
N GLY A 81 2.67 15.14 -12.52
CA GLY A 81 3.59 15.71 -13.50
C GLY A 81 5.01 15.15 -13.39
N MET A 82 5.50 14.95 -12.16
CA MET A 82 6.81 14.32 -11.92
C MET A 82 6.82 12.84 -12.34
N MET A 83 5.80 12.08 -11.94
CA MET A 83 5.71 10.64 -12.24
C MET A 83 5.51 10.39 -13.73
N GLU A 84 4.61 11.12 -14.39
CA GLU A 84 4.37 11.02 -15.83
C GLU A 84 5.64 11.34 -16.64
N GLY A 85 6.36 12.38 -16.25
CA GLY A 85 7.65 12.72 -16.85
C GLY A 85 8.74 11.66 -16.63
N GLY A 86 8.69 10.92 -15.52
CA GLY A 86 9.66 9.87 -15.19
C GLY A 86 9.38 8.52 -15.85
N MET A 87 8.12 8.10 -15.95
CA MET A 87 7.75 6.76 -16.46
C MET A 87 7.11 6.77 -17.86
N GLY A 88 6.72 7.94 -18.37
CA GLY A 88 5.98 8.13 -19.60
C GLY A 88 4.46 8.01 -19.45
N SER A 89 3.72 8.71 -20.30
CA SER A 89 2.25 8.87 -20.22
C SER A 89 1.48 7.55 -20.24
N VAL A 90 1.87 6.57 -21.05
CA VAL A 90 1.17 5.28 -21.13
C VAL A 90 1.28 4.49 -19.82
N ARG A 91 2.48 4.43 -19.22
CA ARG A 91 2.71 3.71 -17.97
C ARG A 91 2.01 4.41 -16.80
N TYR A 92 2.10 5.74 -16.76
CA TYR A 92 1.43 6.56 -15.76
C TYR A 92 -0.10 6.44 -15.82
N GLY A 93 -0.67 6.52 -17.03
CA GLY A 93 -2.11 6.33 -17.24
C GLY A 93 -2.59 4.93 -16.82
N ARG A 94 -1.84 3.88 -17.16
CA ARG A 94 -2.13 2.50 -16.71
C ARG A 94 -2.06 2.38 -15.19
N LEU A 95 -1.03 2.95 -14.56
CA LEU A 95 -0.89 2.93 -13.11
C LEU A 95 -2.12 3.55 -12.44
N LEU A 96 -2.50 4.76 -12.84
CA LEU A 96 -3.66 5.45 -12.29
C LEU A 96 -4.96 4.69 -12.52
N PHE A 97 -5.17 4.15 -13.72
CA PHE A 97 -6.35 3.37 -14.05
C PHE A 97 -6.49 2.16 -13.12
N TRP A 98 -5.42 1.37 -12.95
CA TRP A 98 -5.46 0.19 -12.08
C TRP A 98 -5.59 0.56 -10.59
N CYS A 99 -4.99 1.67 -10.15
CA CYS A 99 -5.17 2.17 -8.78
C CYS A 99 -6.62 2.59 -8.52
N ALA A 100 -7.22 3.38 -9.43
CA ALA A 100 -8.62 3.79 -9.34
C ALA A 100 -9.56 2.59 -9.34
N LEU A 101 -9.28 1.61 -10.19
CA LEU A 101 -10.10 0.41 -10.30
C LEU A 101 -9.98 -0.48 -9.06
N ALA A 102 -8.78 -0.66 -8.51
CA ALA A 102 -8.56 -1.41 -7.26
C ALA A 102 -9.24 -0.74 -6.06
N ALA A 103 -9.16 0.59 -5.97
CA ALA A 103 -9.90 1.37 -4.99
C ALA A 103 -11.42 1.12 -5.10
N ALA A 104 -11.97 1.19 -6.31
CA ALA A 104 -13.40 0.94 -6.54
C ALA A 104 -13.81 -0.49 -6.18
N PHE A 105 -13.03 -1.50 -6.60
CA PHE A 105 -13.31 -2.89 -6.28
C PHE A 105 -13.27 -3.17 -4.78
N LEU A 106 -12.27 -2.64 -4.07
CA LEU A 106 -12.19 -2.83 -2.62
C LEU A 106 -13.38 -2.18 -1.93
N THR A 107 -13.75 -0.96 -2.32
CA THR A 107 -14.95 -0.28 -1.80
C THR A 107 -16.22 -1.09 -2.04
N VAL A 108 -16.42 -1.62 -3.25
CA VAL A 108 -17.60 -2.44 -3.59
C VAL A 108 -17.61 -3.74 -2.80
N ALA A 109 -16.46 -4.40 -2.66
CA ALA A 109 -16.34 -5.66 -1.93
C ALA A 109 -16.64 -5.49 -0.42
N VAL A 110 -16.21 -4.38 0.18
CA VAL A 110 -16.42 -4.10 1.61
C VAL A 110 -17.83 -3.57 1.89
N THR A 111 -18.41 -2.81 0.96
CA THR A 111 -19.71 -2.12 1.17
C THR A 111 -20.73 -2.37 0.04
N PRO A 112 -21.01 -3.62 -0.36
CA PRO A 112 -21.77 -3.93 -1.58
C PRO A 112 -23.19 -3.37 -1.59
N SER A 113 -23.81 -3.21 -0.42
CA SER A 113 -25.18 -2.70 -0.27
C SER A 113 -25.25 -1.17 -0.11
N SER A 114 -24.11 -0.47 -0.06
CA SER A 114 -24.08 0.97 0.17
C SER A 114 -24.71 1.74 -0.99
N ARG A 115 -25.57 2.70 -0.63
CA ARG A 115 -26.19 3.66 -1.56
C ARG A 115 -25.55 5.04 -1.50
N ILE A 116 -24.55 5.24 -0.64
CA ILE A 116 -23.84 6.50 -0.49
C ILE A 116 -22.79 6.59 -1.62
N PRO A 117 -22.84 7.62 -2.48
CA PRO A 117 -21.86 7.78 -3.55
C PRO A 117 -20.46 8.11 -3.01
N VAL A 118 -19.44 7.43 -3.53
CA VAL A 118 -18.04 7.86 -3.42
C VAL A 118 -17.68 8.64 -4.67
N ILE A 119 -17.05 9.79 -4.48
CA ILE A 119 -16.63 10.69 -5.55
C ILE A 119 -15.24 11.24 -5.24
N GLY A 120 -14.45 11.46 -6.27
CA GLY A 120 -13.15 12.11 -6.19
C GLY A 120 -12.01 11.22 -6.65
N ALA A 121 -10.94 11.86 -7.11
CA ALA A 121 -9.75 11.19 -7.64
C ALA A 121 -8.86 10.55 -6.56
N SER A 122 -9.24 10.67 -5.28
CA SER A 122 -8.37 10.38 -4.14
C SER A 122 -7.92 8.92 -4.09
N GLY A 123 -8.75 7.94 -4.49
CA GLY A 123 -8.30 6.54 -4.60
C GLY A 123 -7.12 6.38 -5.57
N ALA A 124 -7.17 7.02 -6.74
CA ALA A 124 -6.06 7.02 -7.69
C ALA A 124 -4.84 7.79 -7.16
N VAL A 125 -5.07 8.91 -6.46
CA VAL A 125 -4.01 9.72 -5.85
C VAL A 125 -3.29 8.96 -4.72
N PHE A 126 -4.02 8.23 -3.89
CA PHE A 126 -3.43 7.35 -2.88
C PHE A 126 -2.59 6.24 -3.52
N GLY A 127 -3.05 5.69 -4.65
CA GLY A 127 -2.22 4.77 -5.44
C GLY A 127 -0.97 5.42 -6.02
N MET A 128 -1.07 6.66 -6.48
CA MET A 128 0.09 7.44 -6.92
C MET A 128 1.10 7.65 -5.77
N LEU A 129 0.63 7.93 -4.54
CA LEU A 129 1.47 8.02 -3.34
C LEU A 129 2.13 6.67 -3.00
N GLY A 130 1.36 5.59 -3.01
CA GLY A 130 1.88 4.23 -2.77
C GLY A 130 2.96 3.83 -3.80
N ALA A 131 2.71 4.13 -5.07
CA ALA A 131 3.67 3.90 -6.14
C ALA A 131 4.93 4.75 -6.01
N PHE A 132 4.78 6.04 -5.65
CA PHE A 132 5.91 6.92 -5.40
C PHE A 132 6.78 6.41 -4.25
N ALA A 133 6.18 5.97 -3.13
CA ALA A 133 6.92 5.41 -2.01
C ALA A 133 7.57 4.06 -2.32
N ALA A 134 6.99 3.24 -3.20
CA ALA A 134 7.62 2.00 -3.66
C ALA A 134 8.87 2.26 -4.50
N LEU A 135 8.84 3.30 -5.34
CA LEU A 135 9.95 3.67 -6.21
C LEU A 135 11.02 4.51 -5.49
N ASN A 136 10.60 5.32 -4.51
CA ASN A 136 11.46 6.30 -3.84
C ASN A 136 11.24 6.28 -2.31
N PRO A 137 11.48 5.13 -1.64
CA PRO A 137 11.09 4.94 -0.23
C PRO A 137 11.73 5.95 0.72
N ASP A 138 12.96 6.37 0.45
CA ASP A 138 13.74 7.29 1.30
C ASP A 138 13.68 8.75 0.83
N ALA A 139 12.92 9.05 -0.23
CA ALA A 139 12.73 10.43 -0.67
C ALA A 139 12.02 11.24 0.42
N VAL A 140 12.57 12.41 0.75
CA VAL A 140 12.00 13.29 1.76
C VAL A 140 10.82 14.05 1.17
N VAL A 141 9.65 13.82 1.75
CA VAL A 141 8.40 14.52 1.48
C VAL A 141 8.03 15.36 2.70
N ARG A 142 7.41 16.52 2.49
CA ARG A 142 6.96 17.39 3.59
C ARG A 142 5.45 17.33 3.73
N LEU A 143 4.96 16.67 4.78
CA LEU A 143 3.54 16.67 5.11
C LEU A 143 3.12 18.10 5.49
N TYR A 144 2.12 18.64 4.77
CA TYR A 144 1.66 20.03 4.88
C TYR A 144 2.78 21.08 4.81
N PHE A 145 3.87 20.79 4.08
CA PHE A 145 5.07 21.64 3.98
C PHE A 145 5.87 21.81 5.29
N LEU A 146 5.43 21.22 6.41
CA LEU A 146 6.00 21.44 7.73
C LEU A 146 6.89 20.28 8.19
N PHE A 147 6.41 19.05 8.06
CA PHE A 147 7.05 17.89 8.68
C PHE A 147 7.77 17.04 7.62
N PRO A 148 9.12 17.10 7.55
CA PRO A 148 9.88 16.25 6.64
C PRO A 148 9.84 14.80 7.14
N MET A 149 9.47 13.88 6.26
CA MET A 149 9.54 12.46 6.50
C MET A 149 9.84 11.71 5.21
N SER A 150 10.28 10.46 5.29
CA SER A 150 10.47 9.63 4.10
C SER A 150 9.14 9.26 3.47
N ALA A 151 9.11 9.08 2.14
CA ALA A 151 7.89 8.70 1.42
C ALA A 151 7.28 7.40 1.95
N ARG A 152 8.11 6.43 2.34
CA ARG A 152 7.66 5.20 3.01
C ARG A 152 6.95 5.49 4.33
N ALA A 153 7.49 6.39 5.16
CA ALA A 153 6.92 6.73 6.45
C ALA A 153 5.59 7.48 6.27
N LEU A 154 5.50 8.38 5.28
CA LEU A 154 4.26 9.06 4.95
C LEU A 154 3.17 8.05 4.55
N VAL A 155 3.47 7.13 3.64
CA VAL A 155 2.49 6.14 3.15
C VAL A 155 2.05 5.18 4.27
N ILE A 156 2.96 4.74 5.15
CA ILE A 156 2.61 3.95 6.32
C ILE A 156 1.71 4.74 7.27
N LEU A 157 2.05 6.00 7.56
CA LEU A 157 1.24 6.88 8.41
C LEU A 157 -0.18 7.04 7.83
N LEU A 158 -0.29 7.37 6.54
CA LEU A 158 -1.57 7.52 5.87
C LEU A 158 -2.39 6.22 5.92
N ALA A 159 -1.77 5.07 5.65
CA ALA A 159 -2.44 3.78 5.72
C ALA A 159 -2.95 3.45 7.14
N VAL A 160 -2.14 3.71 8.17
CA VAL A 160 -2.54 3.48 9.57
C VAL A 160 -3.69 4.40 9.98
N VAL A 161 -3.61 5.69 9.65
CA VAL A 161 -4.66 6.68 9.96
C VAL A 161 -5.96 6.32 9.26
N GLU A 162 -5.91 6.02 7.96
CA GLU A 162 -7.11 5.63 7.18
C GLU A 162 -7.74 4.35 7.72
N LEU A 163 -6.94 3.35 8.06
CA LEU A 163 -7.44 2.11 8.66
C LEU A 163 -8.09 2.36 10.03
N ALA A 164 -7.42 3.13 10.91
CA ALA A 164 -7.95 3.46 12.22
C ALA A 164 -9.26 4.24 12.13
N MET A 165 -9.33 5.23 11.24
CA MET A 165 -10.55 6.00 10.99
C MET A 165 -11.67 5.12 10.43
N SER A 166 -11.36 4.24 9.47
CA SER A 166 -12.33 3.30 8.88
C SER A 166 -12.89 2.32 9.92
N LEU A 167 -12.09 1.89 10.90
CA LEU A 167 -12.52 1.00 11.97
C LEU A 167 -13.31 1.73 13.08
N SER A 168 -13.02 3.01 13.30
CA SER A 168 -13.68 3.81 14.35
C SER A 168 -15.11 4.24 14.01
N GLY A 169 -15.54 4.12 12.75
CA GLY A 169 -16.87 4.57 12.28
C GLY A 169 -17.06 6.10 12.26
N SER A 170 -16.03 6.88 12.60
CA SER A 170 -16.07 8.35 12.69
C SER A 170 -16.11 9.07 11.34
N ASN A 171 -15.83 8.35 10.26
CA ASN A 171 -15.98 8.78 8.88
C ASN A 171 -16.75 7.67 8.18
N PRO A 172 -17.85 7.91 7.46
CA PRO A 172 -18.55 6.83 6.77
C PRO A 172 -17.55 6.09 5.87
N GLY A 173 -17.22 4.84 6.24
CA GLY A 173 -16.01 4.07 5.88
C GLY A 173 -15.80 3.72 4.41
N ILE A 174 -16.41 4.47 3.51
CA ILE A 174 -16.36 4.26 2.07
C ILE A 174 -15.17 5.02 1.43
N ALA A 175 -14.78 6.18 1.99
CA ALA A 175 -13.60 6.92 1.51
C ALA A 175 -12.28 6.23 1.91
N GLY A 176 -12.16 5.75 3.16
CA GLY A 176 -10.94 5.11 3.65
C GLY A 176 -10.63 3.78 2.97
N THR A 177 -11.65 2.98 2.64
CA THR A 177 -11.46 1.74 1.87
C THR A 177 -10.96 2.03 0.45
N ALA A 178 -11.48 3.07 -0.21
CA ALA A 178 -10.98 3.49 -1.52
C ALA A 178 -9.51 3.94 -1.44
N HIS A 179 -9.14 4.73 -0.42
CA HIS A 179 -7.78 5.19 -0.20
C HIS A 179 -6.81 4.03 0.03
N LEU A 180 -7.15 3.09 0.91
CA LEU A 180 -6.34 1.90 1.21
C LEU A 180 -6.17 1.00 -0.03
N GLY A 181 -7.26 0.78 -0.78
CA GLY A 181 -7.23 -0.04 -1.99
C GLY A 181 -6.34 0.56 -3.08
N GLY A 182 -6.46 1.87 -3.28
CA GLY A 182 -5.60 2.62 -4.19
C GLY A 182 -4.13 2.55 -3.77
N LEU A 183 -3.83 2.90 -2.52
CA LEU A 183 -2.47 2.92 -1.95
C LEU A 183 -1.78 1.57 -2.08
N ALA A 184 -2.47 0.49 -1.69
CA ALA A 184 -1.95 -0.87 -1.80
C ALA A 184 -1.68 -1.26 -3.25
N ALA A 185 -2.62 -0.98 -4.16
CA ALA A 185 -2.46 -1.28 -5.59
C ALA A 185 -1.27 -0.53 -6.20
N GLY A 186 -1.14 0.76 -5.93
CA GLY A 186 -0.04 1.56 -6.44
C GLY A 186 1.32 1.08 -5.96
N TRP A 187 1.44 0.81 -4.66
CA TRP A 187 2.67 0.24 -4.09
C TRP A 187 2.99 -1.11 -4.73
N LEU A 188 1.99 -2.01 -4.85
CA LEU A 188 2.17 -3.32 -5.45
C LEU A 188 2.59 -3.22 -6.92
N ILE A 189 1.98 -2.35 -7.71
CA ILE A 189 2.30 -2.20 -9.15
C ILE A 189 3.72 -1.67 -9.34
N ALA A 190 4.16 -0.73 -8.50
CA ALA A 190 5.43 -0.04 -8.66
C ALA A 190 6.60 -0.64 -7.83
N ARG A 191 6.35 -1.69 -7.04
CA ARG A 191 7.37 -2.35 -6.22
C ARG A 191 8.57 -2.81 -7.05
N PRO A 192 9.80 -2.74 -6.52
CA PRO A 192 10.99 -3.16 -7.25
C PRO A 192 10.93 -4.65 -7.64
N PRO A 193 11.46 -5.03 -8.81
CA PRO A 193 11.60 -6.43 -9.21
C PRO A 193 12.35 -7.24 -8.14
N GLY A 194 11.91 -8.47 -7.88
CA GLY A 194 12.53 -9.33 -6.87
C GLY A 194 12.21 -8.97 -5.41
N PHE A 195 11.33 -8.00 -5.15
CA PHE A 195 10.86 -7.69 -3.79
C PHE A 195 10.37 -8.94 -3.06
N LEU A 196 9.53 -9.76 -3.71
CA LEU A 196 8.98 -10.98 -3.09
C LEU A 196 10.09 -12.00 -2.78
N THR A 197 11.09 -12.12 -3.64
CA THR A 197 12.24 -13.01 -3.43
C THR A 197 13.07 -12.55 -2.24
N ARG A 198 13.43 -11.26 -2.18
CA ARG A 198 14.18 -10.68 -1.07
C ARG A 198 13.42 -10.77 0.24
N PHE A 199 12.10 -10.55 0.20
CA PHE A 199 11.24 -10.70 1.37
C PHE A 199 11.20 -12.16 1.83
N ALA A 200 11.01 -13.12 0.92
CA ALA A 200 11.05 -14.53 1.24
C ALA A 200 12.40 -14.96 1.82
N GLU A 201 13.51 -14.42 1.31
CA GLU A 201 14.84 -14.65 1.87
C GLU A 201 15.02 -14.04 3.26
N ALA A 202 14.51 -12.84 3.49
CA ALA A 202 14.59 -12.18 4.80
C ALA A 202 13.75 -12.87 5.88
N VAL A 203 12.65 -13.52 5.50
CA VAL A 203 11.75 -14.26 6.41
C VAL A 203 12.11 -15.74 6.49
N ARG A 204 13.04 -16.24 5.65
CA ARG A 204 13.52 -17.62 5.76
C ARG A 204 14.17 -17.79 7.13
N PRO A 205 13.71 -18.76 7.95
CA PRO A 205 14.36 -19.05 9.21
C PRO A 205 15.80 -19.45 8.91
N ASP A 206 16.73 -18.97 9.74
CA ASP A 206 18.11 -19.39 9.64
C ASP A 206 18.18 -20.93 9.63
N PRO A 207 19.02 -21.53 8.78
CA PRO A 207 19.27 -22.94 8.87
C PRO A 207 19.64 -23.25 10.32
N LYS A 208 18.97 -24.23 10.94
CA LYS A 208 19.42 -24.70 12.25
C LYS A 208 20.90 -25.03 12.11
N PRO A 209 21.76 -24.57 13.04
CA PRO A 209 23.17 -24.92 13.00
C PRO A 209 23.29 -26.44 12.88
N PRO A 210 24.33 -26.95 12.18
CA PRO A 210 24.58 -28.38 12.11
C PRO A 210 24.54 -28.97 13.53
N PHE A 211 23.95 -30.16 13.67
CA PHE A 211 23.96 -30.85 14.96
C PHE A 211 25.41 -31.01 15.42
N ASP A 212 25.76 -30.36 16.53
CA ASP A 212 27.06 -30.49 17.16
C ASP A 212 26.95 -31.49 18.33
N PRO A 213 27.52 -32.70 18.17
CA PRO A 213 27.51 -33.73 19.21
C PRO A 213 28.12 -33.26 20.53
N GLN A 214 29.10 -32.35 20.50
CA GLN A 214 29.75 -31.86 21.71
C GLN A 214 28.89 -30.82 22.42
N ALA A 215 28.40 -29.82 21.69
CA ALA A 215 27.54 -28.79 22.27
C ALA A 215 26.24 -29.37 22.86
N GLU A 216 25.65 -30.39 22.21
CA GLU A 216 24.46 -31.06 22.76
C GLU A 216 24.81 -31.93 23.98
N LEU A 217 25.97 -32.60 23.98
CA LEU A 217 26.44 -33.33 25.17
C LEU A 217 26.67 -32.38 26.35
N ASP A 218 27.38 -31.27 26.13
CA ASP A 218 27.68 -30.27 27.16
C ASP A 218 26.39 -29.65 27.70
N ARG A 219 25.44 -29.30 26.82
CA ARG A 219 24.11 -28.81 27.20
C ARG A 219 23.34 -29.82 28.07
N LEU A 220 23.42 -31.11 27.75
CA LEU A 220 22.77 -32.17 28.53
C LEU A 220 23.46 -32.35 29.89
N LEU A 221 24.79 -32.31 29.93
CA LEU A 221 25.58 -32.39 31.17
C LEU A 221 25.31 -31.18 32.07
N ASP A 222 25.22 -29.96 31.53
CA ASP A 222 24.87 -28.75 32.27
C ASP A 222 23.47 -28.85 32.89
N LYS A 223 22.50 -29.36 32.14
CA LYS A 223 21.12 -29.57 32.62
C LYS A 223 21.07 -30.62 33.73
N ILE A 224 21.83 -31.70 33.61
CA ILE A 224 21.97 -32.71 34.67
C ILE A 224 22.63 -32.08 35.91
N SER A 225 23.66 -31.27 35.72
CA SER A 225 24.38 -30.58 36.80
C SER A 225 23.46 -29.60 37.55
N SER A 226 22.63 -28.84 36.84
CA SER A 226 21.75 -27.84 37.45
C SER A 226 20.49 -28.42 38.10
N SER A 227 19.93 -29.50 37.55
CA SER A 227 18.57 -29.94 37.86
C SER A 227 18.41 -31.44 38.09
N GLY A 228 19.52 -32.20 38.06
CA GLY A 228 19.54 -33.64 38.27
C GLY A 228 19.13 -34.46 37.05
N MET A 229 19.46 -35.75 37.06
CA MET A 229 19.26 -36.67 35.94
C MET A 229 17.78 -36.86 35.55
N GLU A 230 16.86 -36.68 36.50
CA GLU A 230 15.41 -36.83 36.27
C GLU A 230 14.80 -35.67 35.48
N SER A 231 15.55 -34.56 35.32
CA SER A 231 15.13 -33.42 34.50
C SER A 231 15.20 -33.67 32.98
N LEU A 232 15.82 -34.79 32.57
CA LEU A 232 15.93 -35.18 31.17
C LEU A 232 14.62 -35.79 30.66
N THR A 233 14.18 -35.32 29.49
CA THR A 233 13.14 -35.98 28.72
C THR A 233 13.64 -37.31 28.16
N ARG A 234 12.70 -38.19 27.79
CA ARG A 234 13.02 -39.49 27.16
C ARG A 234 13.94 -39.34 25.93
N ARG A 235 13.69 -38.34 25.08
CA ARG A 235 14.52 -38.04 23.89
C ARG A 235 15.92 -37.53 24.23
N GLU A 236 16.04 -36.69 25.25
CA GLU A 236 17.34 -36.20 25.74
C GLU A 236 18.18 -37.33 26.33
N ARG A 237 17.55 -38.26 27.06
CA ARG A 237 18.20 -39.44 27.63
C ARG A 237 18.72 -40.40 26.54
N GLU A 238 17.90 -40.68 25.53
CA GLU A 238 18.30 -41.46 24.35
C GLU A 238 19.45 -40.81 23.57
N THR A 239 19.45 -39.47 23.48
CA THR A 239 20.51 -38.70 22.82
C THR A 239 21.82 -38.75 23.62
N LEU A 240 21.75 -38.58 24.95
CA LEU A 240 22.90 -38.71 25.85
C LEU A 240 23.53 -40.11 25.78
N GLU A 241 22.72 -41.16 25.80
CA GLU A 241 23.19 -42.54 25.70
C GLU A 241 23.90 -42.81 24.37
N ARG A 242 23.34 -42.33 23.26
CA ARG A 242 23.95 -42.44 21.94
C ARG A 242 25.32 -41.74 21.90
N LEU A 243 25.37 -40.49 22.35
CA LEU A 243 26.60 -39.67 22.36
C LEU A 243 27.68 -40.23 23.30
N SER A 244 27.28 -40.80 24.44
CA SER A 244 28.18 -41.44 25.41
C SER A 244 28.79 -42.72 24.85
N ARG A 245 28.00 -43.57 24.18
CA ARG A 245 28.49 -44.81 23.53
C ARG A 245 29.48 -44.53 22.40
N GLU A 246 29.21 -43.51 21.58
CA GLU A 246 30.09 -43.13 20.46
C GLU A 246 31.46 -42.61 20.92
N ARG A 247 31.53 -41.98 22.10
CA ARG A 247 32.82 -41.55 22.72
C ARG A 247 33.51 -42.67 23.49
N GLY A 248 32.77 -43.53 24.19
CA GLY A 248 33.31 -44.61 25.01
C GLY A 248 33.95 -45.77 24.23
N GLY A 249 33.68 -45.89 22.92
CA GLY A 249 34.25 -46.93 22.05
C GLY A 249 35.55 -46.56 21.32
N ARG A 250 36.17 -45.40 21.63
CA ARG A 250 37.42 -44.91 21.02
C ARG A 250 38.65 -44.98 21.93
N ALA A 251 38.55 -45.68 23.06
CA ALA A 251 39.66 -45.92 23.99
C ALA A 251 40.33 -47.27 23.72
#